data_AF-A0AAU2YZL0-F1
#
_entry.id   AF-A0AAU2YZL0-F1
#
_cell.length_a   1.000
_cell.length_b   1.000
_cell.length_c   1.000
_cell.angle_alpha   90.00
_cell.angle_beta   90.00
_cell.angle_gamma   90.00
#
_symmetry.space_group_name_H-M   'P 1'
#
loop_
_entity.id
_entity.type
_entity.pdbx_description
1 polymer ?
#
loop_
_entity_poly.entity_id
_entity_poly.type
_entity_poly.pdbx_seq_one_letter_code
_entity_poly.pdbx_strand_id
1 'polypeptide(L)' 'MILRTGLVSALLGLTLAGSLQAGPAVAERAPMPGASGMGDPYFPQDGNGGIDVLHYDVRDG' A
#
# COMPACT_ATOMS: atom_id res chain seq x y z
N MET A 1 -6.36 23.66 38.66
CA MET A 1 -6.80 23.72 37.25
C MET A 1 -5.78 23.09 36.30
N ILE A 2 -4.49 23.47 36.39
CA ILE A 2 -3.40 23.05 35.48
C ILE A 2 -3.13 21.53 35.47
N LEU A 3 -3.33 20.85 36.60
CA LEU A 3 -3.12 19.40 36.73
C LEU A 3 -4.21 18.56 36.01
N ARG A 4 -5.38 19.15 35.74
CA ARG A 4 -6.51 18.47 35.08
C ARG A 4 -6.39 18.53 33.56
N THR A 5 -5.81 19.61 33.02
CA THR A 5 -5.54 19.79 31.59
C THR A 5 -4.41 18.89 31.08
N GLY A 6 -3.35 18.67 31.87
CA GLY A 6 -2.26 17.77 31.48
C GLY A 6 -2.70 16.31 31.31
N LEU A 7 -3.67 15.86 32.13
CA LEU A 7 -4.23 14.52 32.04
C LEU A 7 -5.08 14.32 30.78
N VAL A 8 -5.83 15.36 30.37
CA VAL A 8 -6.65 15.34 29.15
C VAL A 8 -5.77 15.30 27.89
N SER A 9 -4.69 16.08 27.86
CA SER A 9 -3.72 16.03 26.75
C SER A 9 -3.01 14.69 26.64
N ALA A 10 -2.64 14.08 27.77
CA ALA A 10 -2.02 12.74 27.79
C ALA A 10 -2.99 11.65 27.31
N LEU A 11 -4.27 11.73 27.67
CA LEU A 11 -5.31 10.79 27.23
C LEU A 11 -5.60 10.92 25.72
N LEU A 12 -5.65 12.15 25.19
CA LEU A 12 -5.87 12.39 23.76
C LEU A 12 -4.69 11.88 22.91
N GLY A 13 -3.46 12.06 23.37
CA GLY A 13 -2.27 11.50 22.73
C GLY A 13 -2.27 9.97 22.74
N LEU A 14 -2.72 9.35 23.83
CA LEU A 14 -2.79 7.89 23.94
C LEU A 14 -3.86 7.28 23.01
N THR A 15 -5.00 7.95 22.83
CA THR A 15 -6.03 7.50 21.88
C THR A 15 -5.59 7.60 20.41
N LEU A 16 -4.78 8.60 20.06
CA LEU A 16 -4.32 8.79 18.67
C LEU A 16 -3.13 7.86 18.32
N ALA A 17 -2.29 7.53 19.29
CA ALA A 17 -1.21 6.56 19.11
C ALA A 17 -1.72 5.11 19.04
N GLY A 18 -2.84 4.80 19.70
CA GLY A 18 -3.46 3.47 19.71
C GLY A 18 -4.20 3.09 18.42
N SER A 19 -4.40 4.03 17.49
CA SER A 19 -5.10 3.80 16.20
C SER A 19 -4.19 3.43 15.02
N LEU A 20 -2.88 3.33 15.24
CA LEU A 20 -1.94 2.82 14.24
C LEU A 20 -1.80 1.30 14.36
N GLN A 21 -2.88 0.60 14.04
CA GLN A 21 -2.82 -0.84 13.81
C GLN A 21 -2.06 -1.06 12.50
N ALA A 22 -0.79 -1.43 12.60
CA ALA A 22 -0.10 -2.04 11.48
C ALA A 22 -0.92 -3.28 11.08
N GLY A 23 -1.55 -3.23 9.91
CA GLY A 23 -2.22 -4.38 9.32
C GLY A 23 -1.25 -5.56 9.19
N PRO A 24 -1.75 -6.79 8.98
CA PRO A 24 -0.88 -7.93 8.75
C PRO A 24 0.10 -7.58 7.62
N ALA A 25 1.39 -7.67 7.90
CA ALA A 25 2.43 -7.53 6.89
C ALA A 25 2.26 -8.68 5.89
N VAL A 26 1.70 -8.39 4.73
CA VAL A 26 1.68 -9.35 3.62
C VAL A 26 3.13 -9.46 3.15
N ALA A 27 3.72 -10.65 3.33
CA ALA A 27 5.05 -10.91 2.78
C ALA A 27 4.97 -10.75 1.26
N GLU A 28 5.78 -9.84 0.70
CA GLU A 28 5.89 -9.71 -0.75
C GLU A 28 6.35 -11.04 -1.34
N ARG A 29 5.64 -11.49 -2.37
CA ARG A 29 6.06 -12.68 -3.12
C ARG A 29 7.39 -12.36 -3.80
N ALA A 30 8.32 -13.31 -3.78
CA ALA A 30 9.54 -13.18 -4.58
C ALA A 30 9.17 -12.87 -6.04
N PRO A 31 9.94 -12.01 -6.75
CA PRO A 31 9.67 -11.71 -8.14
C PRO A 31 9.55 -12.99 -8.96
N MET A 32 8.46 -13.10 -9.73
CA MET A 32 8.22 -14.22 -10.63
C MET A 32 8.16 -13.70 -12.07
N PRO A 33 8.57 -14.51 -13.06
CA PRO A 33 8.19 -14.23 -14.44
C PRO A 33 6.67 -14.04 -14.53
N GLY A 34 6.22 -13.01 -15.23
CA GLY A 34 4.80 -12.82 -15.46
C GLY A 34 4.27 -13.82 -16.49
N ALA A 35 2.95 -13.84 -16.68
CA ALA A 35 2.33 -14.73 -17.66
C ALA A 35 2.74 -14.31 -19.09
N SER A 36 2.74 -15.29 -20.01
CA SER A 36 3.14 -15.10 -21.41
C SER A 36 2.28 -14.11 -22.23
N GLY A 37 1.17 -13.62 -21.66
CA GLY A 37 0.27 -12.64 -22.25
C GLY A 37 -0.88 -12.31 -21.29
N MET A 38 -1.68 -11.28 -21.60
CA MET A 38 -2.86 -10.89 -20.80
C MET A 38 -4.20 -11.46 -21.28
N GLY A 39 -4.19 -12.24 -22.38
CA GLY A 39 -5.41 -12.89 -22.90
C GLY A 39 -6.19 -12.09 -23.94
N ASP A 40 -5.58 -11.07 -24.55
CA ASP A 40 -6.15 -10.39 -25.71
C ASP A 40 -6.21 -11.37 -26.92
N PRO A 41 -7.36 -11.55 -27.58
CA PRO A 41 -7.48 -12.49 -28.71
C PRO A 41 -6.70 -12.09 -29.96
N TYR A 42 -6.44 -10.80 -30.14
CA TYR A 42 -5.78 -10.26 -31.33
C TYR A 42 -4.26 -10.15 -31.13
N PHE A 43 -3.81 -9.85 -29.91
CA PHE A 43 -2.42 -9.75 -29.49
C PHE A 43 -2.14 -10.69 -28.30
N PRO A 44 -2.19 -12.02 -28.50
CA PRO A 44 -2.17 -12.99 -27.41
C PRO A 44 -0.85 -13.06 -26.64
N GLN A 45 0.21 -12.50 -27.20
CA GLN A 45 1.55 -12.43 -26.59
C GLN A 45 1.83 -11.07 -25.94
N ASP A 46 0.93 -10.09 -26.11
CA ASP A 46 1.12 -8.76 -25.55
C ASP A 46 0.72 -8.71 -24.07
N GLY A 47 1.47 -7.89 -23.33
CA GLY A 47 1.31 -7.69 -21.91
C GLY A 47 1.99 -8.75 -21.05
N ASN A 48 2.31 -8.38 -19.81
CA ASN A 48 2.92 -9.26 -18.82
C ASN A 48 1.90 -9.53 -17.71
N GLY A 49 1.24 -10.69 -17.73
CA GLY A 49 0.17 -10.99 -16.79
C GLY A 49 0.66 -11.24 -15.36
N GLY A 50 -0.24 -11.10 -14.38
CA GLY A 50 0.06 -11.35 -12.96
C GLY A 50 0.69 -10.18 -12.22
N ILE A 51 0.73 -8.99 -12.84
CA ILE A 51 1.15 -7.74 -12.19
C ILE A 51 -0.06 -6.82 -12.02
N ASP A 52 -0.10 -6.10 -10.90
CA ASP A 52 -0.98 -4.96 -10.67
C ASP A 52 -0.13 -3.70 -10.72
N VAL A 53 -0.30 -2.90 -11.78
CA VAL A 53 0.55 -1.72 -11.99
C VAL A 53 0.03 -0.57 -11.14
N LEU A 54 0.82 -0.17 -10.15
CA LEU A 54 0.42 0.87 -9.19
C LEU A 54 0.73 2.30 -9.67
N HIS A 55 1.85 2.49 -10.37
CA HIS A 55 2.32 3.82 -10.74
C HIS A 55 3.23 3.81 -11.98
N TYR A 56 3.15 4.89 -12.75
CA TYR A 56 4.08 5.21 -13.82
C TYR A 56 4.75 6.55 -13.52
N ASP A 57 6.09 6.60 -13.57
CA ASP A 57 6.83 7.86 -13.63
C ASP A 57 6.92 8.28 -15.10
N VAL A 58 6.05 9.19 -15.52
CA VAL A 58 6.00 9.72 -16.89
C VAL A 58 6.65 11.09 -16.91
N ARG A 59 7.55 11.31 -17.89
CA ARG A 59 8.23 12.58 -18.10
C ARG A 59 8.02 13.04 -19.54
N ASP A 60 7.44 14.22 -19.69
CA ASP A 60 7.42 15.00 -20.92
C ASP A 60 8.51 16.09 -20.82
N GLY A 61 9.33 16.20 -21.86
CA GLY A 61 10.44 17.17 -21.91
C GLY A 61 9.99 18.60 -22.09
#